data_AF-A0A1Y4UD40-F1
#
_entry.id   AF-A0A1Y4UD40-F1
#
_cell.length_a   1.000
_cell.length_b   1.000
_cell.length_c   1.000
_cell.angle_alpha   90.00
_cell.angle_beta   90.00
_cell.angle_gamma   90.00
#
_symmetry.space_group_name_H-M   'P 1'
#
loop_
_entity.id
_entity.type
_entity.pdbx_description
1 polymer ?
#
loop_
_entity_poly.entity_id
_entity_poly.type
_entity_poly.pdbx_seq_one_letter_code
_entity_poly.pdbx_strand_id
1 'polypeptide(L)'
;IHEYNSNIYIVINTPVLLYETNDTVTAKNQRLAFTKELMNKYKEGENIIICPSYLALNPRTDYKLLEQELNEDNQNTTLIVTDTTHPNIFGYENMANMTYTYIRYIETILK
;
A
#
# COMPACT_ATOMS: atom_id res chain seq x y z
N ILE A 1 28.24 -12.69 8.26
CA ILE A 1 26.78 -12.64 7.99
C ILE A 1 26.13 -13.46 9.09
N HIS A 2 25.21 -12.89 9.87
CA HIS A 2 24.50 -13.65 10.90
C HIS A 2 23.41 -14.49 10.23
N GLU A 3 23.31 -15.76 10.59
CA GLU A 3 22.26 -16.66 10.09
C GLU A 3 20.88 -16.19 10.60
N TYR A 4 19.86 -16.35 9.77
CA TYR A 4 18.50 -16.00 10.12
C TYR A 4 17.99 -16.89 11.25
N ASN A 5 17.44 -16.29 12.32
CA ASN A 5 16.82 -17.04 13.41
C ASN A 5 15.45 -17.54 12.97
N SER A 6 15.31 -18.85 12.78
CA SER A 6 14.07 -19.53 12.40
C SER A 6 12.96 -19.50 13.46
N ASN A 7 13.16 -18.81 14.60
CA ASN A 7 12.10 -18.50 15.56
C ASN A 7 11.53 -17.08 15.39
N ILE A 8 12.13 -16.26 14.52
CA ILE A 8 11.62 -14.93 14.20
C ILE A 8 10.65 -15.06 13.03
N TYR A 9 9.56 -14.30 13.10
CA TYR A 9 8.64 -14.10 12.00
C TYR A 9 8.78 -12.66 11.51
N ILE A 10 8.86 -12.49 10.19
CA ILE A 10 9.00 -11.17 9.55
C ILE A 10 7.73 -10.90 8.74
N VAL A 11 7.07 -9.78 9.03
CA VAL A 11 6.03 -9.22 8.18
C VAL A 11 6.64 -8.14 7.30
N ILE A 12 6.54 -8.30 5.98
CA ILE A 12 6.97 -7.30 5.02
C ILE A 12 5.73 -6.67 4.38
N ASN A 13 5.53 -5.38 4.64
CA ASN A 13 4.53 -4.60 3.92
C ASN A 13 4.97 -4.39 2.47
N THR A 14 4.08 -4.72 1.55
CA THR A 14 4.22 -4.35 0.14
C THR A 14 4.28 -2.82 -0.06
N PRO A 15 4.97 -2.33 -1.11
CA PRO A 15 4.99 -0.91 -1.42
C PRO A 15 3.58 -0.34 -1.64
N VAL A 16 3.38 0.91 -1.22
CA VAL A 16 2.19 1.70 -1.60
C VAL A 16 2.11 1.81 -3.11
N LEU A 17 0.96 1.51 -3.70
CA LEU A 17 0.70 1.82 -5.10
C LEU A 17 0.29 3.28 -5.24
N LEU A 18 0.99 4.04 -6.08
CA LEU A 18 0.69 5.44 -6.35
C LEU A 18 -0.74 5.61 -6.87
N TYR A 19 -1.36 6.75 -6.54
CA TYR A 19 -2.60 7.16 -7.20
C TYR A 19 -2.35 7.26 -8.71
N GLU A 20 -3.19 6.62 -9.52
CA GLU A 20 -2.98 6.55 -10.97
C GLU A 20 -3.29 7.91 -11.63
N THR A 21 -2.27 8.48 -12.25
CA THR A 21 -2.34 9.57 -13.21
C THR A 21 -1.46 9.23 -14.41
N ASN A 22 -1.49 10.04 -15.46
CA ASN A 22 -0.58 9.89 -16.61
C ASN A 22 0.90 9.90 -16.19
N ASP A 23 1.25 10.66 -15.14
CA ASP A 23 2.63 10.80 -14.67
C ASP A 23 3.07 9.63 -13.77
N THR A 24 2.13 9.01 -13.05
CA THR A 24 2.46 7.97 -12.05
C THR A 24 2.22 6.55 -12.53
N VAL A 25 1.50 6.34 -13.64
CA VAL A 25 1.11 5.01 -14.13
C VAL A 25 2.31 4.07 -14.29
N THR A 26 3.42 4.55 -14.84
CA THR A 26 4.65 3.76 -15.05
C THR A 26 5.23 3.32 -13.71
N ALA A 27 5.42 4.25 -12.77
CA ALA A 27 5.97 3.95 -11.45
C ALA A 27 5.02 3.06 -10.63
N LYS A 28 3.70 3.26 -10.72
CA LYS A 28 2.69 2.40 -10.11
C LYS A 28 2.80 0.96 -10.62
N ASN A 29 2.92 0.78 -11.94
CA ASN A 29 3.04 -0.53 -12.55
C ASN A 29 4.36 -1.22 -12.20
N GLN A 30 5.46 -0.47 -12.07
CA GLN A 30 6.74 -0.99 -11.57
C GLN A 30 6.60 -1.48 -10.11
N ARG A 31 5.95 -0.72 -9.24
CA ARG A 31 5.67 -1.16 -7.85
C ARG A 31 4.80 -2.40 -7.82
N LEU A 32 3.78 -2.49 -8.67
CA LEU A 32 2.93 -3.69 -8.79
C LEU A 32 3.73 -4.91 -9.27
N ALA A 33 4.61 -4.74 -10.26
CA ALA A 33 5.49 -5.82 -10.73
C ALA A 33 6.43 -6.27 -9.62
N PHE A 34 7.07 -5.34 -8.91
CA PHE A 34 7.91 -5.65 -7.75
C PHE A 34 7.12 -6.40 -6.66
N THR A 35 5.89 -5.98 -6.35
CA THR A 35 5.03 -6.68 -5.38
C THR A 35 4.76 -8.12 -5.80
N LYS A 36 4.48 -8.37 -7.08
CA LYS A 36 4.28 -9.73 -7.60
C LYS A 36 5.52 -10.59 -7.43
N GLU A 37 6.70 -10.05 -7.77
CA GLU A 37 7.97 -10.74 -7.58
C GLU A 37 8.27 -11.01 -6.10
N LEU A 38 7.99 -10.03 -5.22
CA LEU A 38 8.16 -10.17 -3.78
C LEU A 38 7.26 -11.29 -3.23
N MET A 39 5.98 -11.30 -3.60
CA MET A 39 5.04 -12.35 -3.18
C MET A 39 5.46 -13.72 -3.70
N ASN A 40 5.89 -13.82 -4.96
CA ASN A 40 6.37 -15.08 -5.54
C ASN A 40 7.63 -15.59 -4.85
N LYS A 41 8.59 -14.70 -4.55
CA LYS A 41 9.86 -15.04 -3.92
C LYS A 41 9.68 -15.65 -2.53
N TYR A 42 8.71 -15.15 -1.76
CA TYR A 42 8.47 -15.56 -0.38
C TYR A 42 7.20 -16.41 -0.19
N LYS A 43 6.58 -16.87 -1.27
CA LYS A 43 5.36 -17.71 -1.23
C LYS A 43 5.55 -19.00 -0.43
N GLU A 44 6.75 -19.55 -0.46
CA GLU A 44 7.13 -20.82 0.19
C GLU A 44 8.24 -20.60 1.25
N GLY A 45 8.46 -19.35 1.66
CA GLY A 45 9.54 -18.98 2.57
C GLY A 45 9.21 -19.23 4.04
N GLU A 46 10.17 -19.77 4.79
CA GLU A 46 10.07 -19.95 6.23
C GLU A 46 9.91 -18.59 6.95
N ASN A 47 8.83 -18.46 7.71
CA ASN A 47 8.50 -17.36 8.63
C ASN A 47 8.47 -15.93 8.07
N ILE A 48 8.53 -15.75 6.75
CA ILE A 48 8.37 -14.44 6.10
C ILE A 48 6.97 -14.38 5.50
N ILE A 49 6.20 -13.38 5.92
CA ILE A 49 4.84 -13.16 5.42
C ILE A 49 4.77 -11.80 4.74
N ILE A 50 4.30 -11.81 3.50
CA ILE A 50 4.09 -10.60 2.72
C ILE A 50 2.68 -10.06 3.01
N CYS A 51 2.62 -8.87 3.61
CA CYS A 51 1.37 -8.16 3.85
C CYS A 51 1.06 -7.26 2.64
N PRO A 52 -0.03 -7.51 1.89
CA PRO A 52 -0.43 -6.73 0.72
C PRO A 52 -1.09 -5.41 1.13
N SER A 53 -0.44 -4.63 2.00
CA SER A 53 -0.89 -3.36 2.56
C SER A 53 -1.44 -2.37 1.53
N TYR A 54 -0.96 -2.41 0.29
CA TYR A 54 -1.51 -1.56 -0.78
C TYR A 54 -3.00 -1.80 -1.09
N LEU A 55 -3.53 -3.00 -0.81
CA LEU A 55 -4.95 -3.33 -0.99
C LEU A 55 -5.86 -2.67 0.04
N ALA A 56 -5.28 -2.12 1.12
CA ALA A 56 -6.02 -1.38 2.12
C ALA A 56 -6.43 0.02 1.65
N LEU A 57 -5.88 0.49 0.52
CA LEU A 57 -6.09 1.85 0.03
C LEU A 57 -7.23 1.91 -0.99
N ASN A 58 -8.19 2.79 -0.73
CA ASN A 58 -9.15 3.24 -1.72
C ASN A 58 -8.64 4.53 -2.39
N PRO A 59 -8.32 4.51 -3.71
CA PRO A 59 -7.81 5.68 -4.41
C PRO A 59 -8.69 6.94 -4.26
N ARG A 60 -10.01 6.76 -4.10
CA ARG A 60 -10.97 7.88 -4.03
C ARG A 60 -11.08 8.56 -2.66
N THR A 61 -10.67 7.89 -1.58
CA THR A 61 -10.89 8.41 -0.22
C THR A 61 -9.62 8.48 0.59
N ASP A 62 -8.58 7.75 0.18
CA ASP A 62 -7.40 7.52 1.00
C ASP A 62 -6.18 8.30 0.48
N TYR A 63 -6.39 9.21 -0.48
CA TYR A 63 -5.41 10.17 -0.98
C TYR A 63 -5.85 11.60 -0.67
N LYS A 64 -4.90 12.56 -0.74
CA LYS A 64 -5.20 13.98 -0.50
C LYS A 64 -5.92 14.56 -1.71
N LEU A 65 -7.15 15.00 -1.50
CA LEU A 65 -8.02 15.58 -2.53
C LEU A 65 -8.29 17.05 -2.21
N LEU A 66 -8.34 17.89 -3.24
CA LEU A 66 -8.83 19.27 -3.17
C LEU A 66 -9.99 19.45 -4.14
N GLU A 67 -10.95 20.29 -3.74
CA GLU A 67 -11.95 20.83 -4.64
C GLU A 67 -11.29 21.78 -5.64
N GLN A 68 -11.77 21.79 -6.88
CA GLN A 68 -11.37 22.81 -7.84
C GLN A 68 -12.04 24.13 -7.51
N GLU A 69 -11.29 25.22 -7.65
CA GLU A 69 -11.88 26.56 -7.69
C GLU A 69 -12.70 26.70 -8.97
N LEU A 70 -14.00 26.95 -8.80
CA LEU A 70 -14.91 27.19 -9.90
C LEU A 70 -14.75 28.61 -10.42
N ASN A 71 -14.71 28.78 -11.74
CA ASN A 71 -14.70 30.09 -12.39
C ASN A 71 -15.48 30.08 -13.72
N GLU A 72 -15.60 31.22 -14.39
CA GLU A 72 -16.38 31.37 -15.63
C GLU A 72 -15.94 30.40 -16.74
N ASP A 73 -14.66 30.02 -16.77
CA ASP A 73 -14.06 29.10 -17.76
C ASP A 73 -13.96 27.64 -17.27
N ASN A 74 -14.14 27.39 -15.97
CA ASN A 74 -14.00 26.09 -15.34
C ASN A 74 -15.12 25.83 -14.32
N GLN A 75 -16.19 25.17 -14.79
CA GLN A 75 -17.30 24.69 -13.97
C GLN A 75 -17.10 23.23 -13.50
N ASN A 76 -15.88 22.71 -13.54
CA ASN A 76 -15.58 21.34 -13.19
C ASN A 76 -15.51 21.14 -11.66
N THR A 77 -16.43 20.37 -11.10
CA THR A 77 -16.50 20.05 -9.67
C THR A 77 -15.69 18.81 -9.28
N THR A 78 -14.90 18.25 -10.21
CA THR A 78 -14.12 17.04 -9.94
C THR A 78 -12.98 17.33 -8.96
N LEU A 79 -12.85 16.48 -7.94
CA LEU A 79 -11.74 16.54 -6.98
C LEU A 79 -10.39 16.28 -7.66
N ILE A 80 -9.39 17.09 -7.32
CA ILE A 80 -8.00 16.92 -7.77
C ILE A 80 -7.20 16.25 -6.66
N VAL A 81 -6.45 15.21 -7.01
CA VAL A 81 -5.43 14.63 -6.14
C VAL A 81 -4.20 15.55 -6.09
N THR A 82 -3.78 15.97 -4.89
CA THR A 82 -2.63 16.87 -4.70
C THR A 82 -1.34 16.15 -4.35
N ASP A 83 -1.45 14.93 -3.83
CA ASP A 83 -0.34 14.08 -3.49
C ASP A 83 -0.65 12.68 -4.00
N THR A 84 0.00 12.30 -5.10
CA THR A 84 -0.20 11.00 -5.75
C THR A 84 0.68 9.91 -5.14
N THR A 85 1.53 10.26 -4.16
CA THR A 85 2.53 9.37 -3.57
C THR A 85 2.16 8.93 -2.17
N HIS A 86 1.68 9.85 -1.34
CA HIS A 86 1.38 9.59 0.05
C HIS A 86 -0.13 9.51 0.27
N PRO A 87 -0.62 8.40 0.87
CA PRO A 87 -1.98 8.35 1.38
C PRO A 87 -2.25 9.50 2.36
N ASN A 88 -3.53 9.84 2.54
CA ASN A 88 -3.95 10.68 3.65
C ASN A 88 -3.95 9.88 4.97
N ILE A 89 -4.34 10.52 6.07
CA ILE A 89 -4.31 9.89 7.40
C ILE A 89 -5.15 8.61 7.46
N PHE A 90 -6.34 8.60 6.85
CA PHE A 90 -7.21 7.41 6.81
C PHE A 90 -6.60 6.29 5.98
N GLY A 91 -5.92 6.62 4.88
CA GLY A 91 -5.17 5.64 4.09
C GLY A 91 -4.05 4.98 4.89
N TYR A 92 -3.29 5.76 5.66
CA TYR A 92 -2.27 5.22 6.54
C TYR A 92 -2.86 4.36 7.68
N GLU A 93 -3.99 4.77 8.26
CA GLU A 93 -4.71 3.98 9.27
C GLU A 93 -5.19 2.64 8.71
N ASN A 94 -5.77 2.64 7.51
CA ASN A 94 -6.22 1.41 6.82
C ASN A 94 -5.06 0.45 6.58
N MET A 95 -3.92 0.97 6.10
CA MET A 95 -2.70 0.18 5.91
C MET A 95 -2.17 -0.40 7.23
N ALA A 96 -2.13 0.42 8.29
CA ALA A 96 -1.68 -0.02 9.61
C ALA A 96 -2.59 -1.11 10.20
N ASN A 97 -3.90 -0.98 10.04
CA ASN A 97 -4.88 -1.99 10.44
C ASN A 97 -4.69 -3.31 9.69
N MET A 98 -4.38 -3.26 8.39
CA MET A 98 -4.05 -4.46 7.62
C MET A 98 -2.76 -5.11 8.13
N THR A 99 -1.69 -4.35 8.35
CA THR A 99 -0.45 -4.88 8.95
C THR A 99 -0.70 -5.51 10.31
N TYR A 100 -1.46 -4.84 11.18
CA TYR A 100 -1.83 -5.36 12.49
C TYR A 100 -2.59 -6.68 12.39
N THR A 101 -3.55 -6.78 11.46
CA THR A 101 -4.29 -8.03 11.21
C THR A 101 -3.35 -9.19 10.84
N TYR A 102 -2.33 -8.93 10.03
CA TYR A 102 -1.33 -9.93 9.67
C TYR A 102 -0.45 -10.34 10.86
N ILE A 103 -0.05 -9.39 11.71
CA ILE A 103 0.67 -9.69 12.96
C ILE A 103 -0.19 -10.58 13.87
N ARG A 104 -1.47 -10.26 14.03
CA ARG A 104 -2.41 -11.06 14.82
C ARG A 104 -2.62 -12.46 14.24
N TYR A 105 -2.67 -12.59 12.92
CA TYR A 105 -2.74 -13.89 12.26
C TYR A 105 -1.51 -14.75 12.59
N ILE A 106 -0.30 -14.18 12.57
CA ILE A 106 0.91 -14.88 12.97
C ILE A 106 0.79 -15.39 14.40
N GLU A 107 0.38 -14.54 15.35
CA GLU A 107 0.18 -14.94 16.74
C GLU A 107 -0.80 -16.12 16.90
N THR A 108 -1.75 -16.30 15.97
CA THR A 108 -2.64 -17.47 15.98
C THR A 108 -2.01 -18.74 15.42
N ILE A 109 -1.04 -18.61 14.51
CA ILE A 109 -0.28 -19.76 13.97
C ILE A 109 0.78 -20.24 14.97
N LEU A 110 1.31 -19.35 15.81
CA LEU A 110 2.36 -19.69 16.80
C LEU A 110 1.86 -20.36 18.08
N LYS A 111 0.54 -20.49 18.25
CA LYS A 111 -0.07 -21.18 19.40
C LYS A 111 -0.24 -22.66 19.12
#